data_AF-A0A9P1DER3-F1
#
_entry.id   AF-A0A9P1DER3-F1
#
_cell.length_a   1.000
_cell.length_b   1.000
_cell.length_c   1.000
_cell.angle_alpha   90.00
_cell.angle_beta   90.00
_cell.angle_gamma   90.00
#
_symmetry.space_group_name_H-M   'P 1'
#
loop_
_entity.id
_entity.type
_entity.pdbx_description
1 polymer ?
#
loop_
_entity_poly.entity_id
_entity_poly.type
_entity_poly.pdbx_seq_one_letter_code
_entity_poly.pdbx_strand_id
1 'polypeptide(L)'
;MGILLDPKIRDNVLLPIFVVVVLTSMIRSSLMILFKNDPKVDVKEVKTQSMLGRCKMLRAASHFLTEKAFKCRKAYFVKKDVGVLVKSVPKAKDPMEALSAGSDPMAAMGMMKGQMVFMVSQGLLAYWVSHLFSGFLVAKTPFPLTFQFKGMLQRGVEVTALEPGYVSSLCWYMFVMMSSHSLIGLVQSFFTKSDVEAEDPMMAMMGSMGGAPMMPGGGPDPAKVYKTEQDNLEMILHEFVLENACRARGRRRELQRSEANYIHLEDVVLSEPLEEAHLLQLGPALESLSIDGMGVIPTDTQHAFVTAMSSKQGIRRIYDIKGVAPDRRKPLSLLCSDLSMASQYCDMTAIPRRWFQAMKSCLPGPYTFILRASPAVPRVVLEHKAHAKVWKRREVGIRVPNNSIVWQLVEDLSEPLLASSAPARAVEIWEQEKSKLDFVVGAEAIDGFDDLERVSTVLDLTMEEPVLRRQGAGDISVFEDVIEAAVFQ
;
A
#
# COMPACT_ATOMS: atom_id res chain seq x y z
N MET A 1 47.34 -46.37 -17.00
CA MET A 1 47.99 -45.64 -18.12
C MET A 1 46.90 -44.81 -18.76
N GLY A 2 47.00 -43.47 -18.75
CA GLY A 2 45.95 -42.60 -19.28
C GLY A 2 45.90 -42.68 -20.80
N ILE A 3 44.70 -42.62 -21.38
CA ILE A 3 44.54 -42.53 -22.84
C ILE A 3 44.99 -41.14 -23.29
N LEU A 4 45.84 -41.08 -24.32
CA LEU A 4 46.24 -39.83 -24.95
C LEU A 4 45.17 -39.41 -25.97
N LEU A 5 44.48 -38.30 -25.70
CA LEU A 5 43.47 -37.72 -26.58
C LEU A 5 44.12 -36.71 -27.53
N ASP A 6 43.63 -36.62 -28.77
CA ASP A 6 44.11 -35.62 -29.74
C ASP A 6 43.73 -34.20 -29.27
N PRO A 7 44.69 -33.26 -29.13
CA PRO A 7 44.41 -31.88 -28.77
C PRO A 7 43.41 -31.19 -29.72
N LYS A 8 43.29 -31.63 -30.98
CA LYS A 8 42.30 -31.09 -31.94
C LYS A 8 40.86 -31.34 -31.51
N ILE A 9 40.58 -32.36 -30.70
CA ILE A 9 39.24 -32.64 -30.17
C ILE A 9 38.80 -31.51 -29.22
N ARG A 10 39.74 -30.92 -28.47
CA ARG A 10 39.44 -29.79 -27.59
C ARG A 10 38.93 -28.58 -28.37
N ASP A 11 39.64 -28.22 -29.43
CA ASP A 11 39.38 -26.97 -30.13
C ASP A 11 38.20 -27.10 -31.12
N ASN A 12 37.99 -28.30 -31.69
CA ASN A 12 36.93 -28.53 -32.68
C ASN A 12 35.63 -29.15 -32.11
N VAL A 13 35.65 -29.67 -30.88
CA VAL A 13 34.48 -30.36 -30.29
C VAL A 13 34.11 -29.77 -28.93
N LEU A 14 35.04 -29.70 -27.97
CA LEU A 14 34.72 -29.21 -26.61
C LEU A 14 34.27 -27.73 -26.61
N LEU A 15 35.09 -26.85 -27.18
CA LEU A 15 34.81 -25.40 -27.21
C LEU A 15 33.58 -25.06 -28.08
N PRO A 16 33.40 -25.63 -29.28
CA PRO A 16 32.23 -25.33 -30.11
C PRO A 16 30.92 -25.80 -29.47
N ILE A 17 30.89 -26.99 -28.86
CA ILE A 17 29.69 -27.46 -28.12
C ILE A 17 29.37 -26.50 -26.98
N PHE A 18 30.38 -26.05 -26.22
CA PHE A 18 30.17 -25.07 -25.15
C PHE A 18 29.57 -23.75 -25.67
N VAL A 19 30.17 -23.17 -26.70
CA VAL A 19 29.72 -21.89 -27.28
C VAL A 19 28.31 -22.00 -27.86
N VAL A 20 28.02 -23.06 -28.63
CA VAL A 20 26.70 -23.27 -29.24
C VAL A 20 25.63 -23.44 -28.17
N VAL A 21 25.87 -24.22 -27.11
CA VAL A 21 24.89 -24.42 -26.03
C VAL A 21 24.62 -23.13 -25.27
N VAL A 22 25.65 -22.33 -24.97
CA VAL A 22 25.49 -21.05 -24.27
C VAL A 22 24.71 -20.05 -25.12
N LEU A 23 25.10 -19.87 -26.40
CA LEU A 23 24.44 -18.92 -27.30
C LEU A 23 22.99 -19.29 -27.60
N THR A 24 22.71 -20.57 -27.89
CA THR A 24 21.34 -21.04 -28.12
C THR A 24 20.46 -20.87 -26.87
N SER A 25 21.02 -21.06 -25.69
CA SER A 25 20.31 -20.84 -24.43
C SER A 25 20.02 -19.35 -24.17
N MET A 26 20.95 -18.45 -24.52
CA MET A 26 20.74 -16.99 -24.45
C MET A 26 19.67 -16.52 -25.44
N ILE A 27 19.72 -17.01 -26.69
CA ILE A 27 18.73 -16.71 -27.73
C ILE A 27 17.36 -17.18 -27.26
N ARG A 28 17.26 -18.42 -26.75
CA ARG A 28 16.01 -18.97 -26.20
C ARG A 28 15.43 -18.08 -25.12
N SER A 29 16.24 -17.62 -24.16
CA SER A 29 15.73 -16.77 -23.10
C SER A 29 15.27 -15.41 -23.60
N SER A 30 15.95 -14.84 -24.60
CA SER A 30 15.56 -13.58 -25.23
C SER A 30 14.25 -13.74 -26.02
N LEU A 31 14.08 -14.87 -26.73
CA LEU A 31 12.84 -15.22 -27.42
C LEU A 31 11.69 -15.44 -26.43
N MET A 32 11.94 -16.05 -25.27
CA MET A 32 10.91 -16.24 -24.24
C MET A 32 10.41 -14.91 -23.66
N ILE A 33 11.28 -13.93 -23.48
CA ILE A 33 10.88 -12.57 -23.06
C ILE A 33 10.05 -11.90 -24.17
N LEU A 34 10.47 -12.03 -25.43
CA LEU A 34 9.75 -11.46 -26.58
C LEU A 34 8.37 -12.10 -26.80
N PHE A 35 8.20 -13.38 -26.49
CA PHE A 35 6.93 -14.11 -26.61
C PHE A 35 6.09 -14.11 -25.33
N LYS A 36 6.49 -13.36 -24.28
CA LYS A 36 5.68 -13.20 -23.07
C LYS A 36 4.48 -12.33 -23.42
N ASN A 37 3.34 -12.98 -23.64
CA ASN A 37 2.05 -12.29 -23.73
C ASN A 37 1.54 -12.04 -22.31
N ASP A 38 1.16 -10.80 -22.00
CA ASP A 38 0.50 -10.51 -20.74
C ASP A 38 -0.85 -11.22 -20.70
N PRO A 39 -1.13 -12.05 -19.68
CA PRO A 39 -2.42 -12.70 -19.56
C PRO A 39 -3.51 -11.63 -19.39
N LYS A 40 -4.70 -11.89 -19.94
CA LYS A 40 -5.86 -11.04 -19.68
C LYS A 40 -6.19 -11.13 -18.20
N VAL A 41 -6.00 -10.03 -17.48
CA VAL A 41 -6.22 -9.96 -16.05
C VAL A 41 -7.71 -9.80 -15.77
N ASP A 42 -8.32 -10.78 -15.10
CA ASP A 42 -9.66 -10.61 -14.53
C ASP A 42 -9.55 -9.82 -13.21
N VAL A 43 -10.15 -8.63 -13.18
CA VAL A 43 -10.17 -7.74 -12.02
C VAL A 43 -10.79 -8.43 -10.80
N LYS A 44 -11.77 -9.31 -10.99
CA LYS A 44 -12.43 -10.02 -9.89
C LYS A 44 -11.48 -11.03 -9.25
N GLU A 45 -10.74 -11.78 -10.06
CA GLU A 45 -9.78 -12.77 -9.57
C GLU A 45 -8.59 -12.09 -8.87
N VAL A 46 -8.07 -10.99 -9.41
CA VAL A 46 -7.01 -10.21 -8.74
C VAL A 46 -7.48 -9.64 -7.41
N LYS A 47 -8.72 -9.15 -7.33
CA LYS A 47 -9.30 -8.68 -6.07
C LYS A 47 -9.37 -9.82 -5.05
N THR A 48 -9.85 -10.99 -5.45
CA THR A 48 -9.90 -12.20 -4.62
C THR A 48 -8.51 -12.60 -4.12
N GLN A 49 -7.52 -12.69 -5.01
CA GLN A 49 -6.15 -13.04 -4.66
C GLN A 49 -5.50 -12.01 -3.73
N SER A 50 -5.71 -10.71 -3.99
CA SER A 50 -5.20 -9.63 -3.14
C SER A 50 -5.80 -9.67 -1.73
N MET A 51 -7.09 -9.99 -1.61
CA MET A 51 -7.76 -10.14 -0.31
C MET A 51 -7.23 -11.35 0.47
N LEU A 52 -6.98 -12.48 -0.19
CA LEU A 52 -6.30 -13.63 0.42
C LEU A 52 -4.87 -13.30 0.85
N GLY A 53 -4.13 -12.54 0.05
CA GLY A 53 -2.80 -12.04 0.39
C GLY A 53 -2.82 -11.19 1.67
N ARG A 54 -3.79 -10.27 1.78
CA ARG A 54 -3.98 -9.46 3.00
C ARG A 54 -4.32 -10.30 4.23
N CYS A 55 -5.12 -11.36 4.09
CA CYS A 55 -5.42 -12.30 5.17
C CYS A 55 -4.16 -13.04 5.64
N LYS A 56 -3.35 -13.55 4.71
CA LYS A 56 -2.07 -14.21 5.00
C LYS A 56 -1.08 -13.27 5.69
N MET A 57 -0.99 -12.03 5.24
CA MET A 57 -0.18 -11.00 5.91
C MET A 57 -0.67 -10.70 7.32
N LEU A 58 -1.98 -10.58 7.52
CA LEU A 58 -2.56 -10.38 8.86
C LEU A 58 -2.21 -11.56 9.79
N ARG A 59 -2.22 -12.79 9.27
CA ARG A 59 -1.78 -13.97 10.03
C ARG A 59 -0.30 -13.92 10.37
N ALA A 60 0.55 -13.58 9.40
CA ALA A 60 2.00 -13.54 9.60
C ALA A 60 2.42 -12.41 10.56
N ALA A 61 1.80 -11.23 10.45
CA ALA A 61 2.14 -10.02 11.21
C ALA A 61 1.19 -9.74 12.39
N SER A 62 0.40 -10.73 12.82
CA SER A 62 -0.60 -10.60 13.90
C SER A 62 -0.01 -10.06 15.20
N HIS A 63 1.23 -10.44 15.48
CA HIS A 63 1.96 -10.15 16.70
C HIS A 63 2.46 -8.69 16.85
N PHE A 64 2.45 -7.92 15.76
CA PHE A 64 2.79 -6.49 15.77
C PHE A 64 1.56 -5.59 15.99
N LEU A 65 0.35 -6.13 15.84
CA LEU A 65 -0.87 -5.37 16.02
C LEU A 65 -1.31 -5.43 17.48
N THR A 66 -1.86 -4.33 17.99
CA THR A 66 -2.55 -4.33 19.30
C THR A 66 -3.71 -5.31 19.28
N GLU A 67 -4.02 -5.94 20.42
CA GLU A 67 -5.07 -6.97 20.54
C GLU A 67 -6.43 -6.51 20.00
N LYS A 68 -6.85 -5.29 20.33
CA LYS A 68 -8.09 -4.68 19.80
C LYS A 68 -8.04 -4.57 18.26
N ALA A 69 -6.94 -4.07 17.73
CA ALA A 69 -6.75 -3.85 16.30
C ALA A 69 -6.66 -5.16 15.49
N PHE A 70 -6.14 -6.23 16.10
CA PHE A 70 -6.17 -7.58 15.54
C PHE A 70 -7.58 -8.18 15.58
N LYS A 71 -8.30 -8.07 16.71
CA LYS A 71 -9.68 -8.54 16.86
C LYS A 71 -10.64 -7.88 15.86
N CYS A 72 -10.55 -6.56 15.64
CA CYS A 72 -11.35 -5.85 14.64
C CYS A 72 -11.12 -6.38 13.22
N ARG A 73 -9.85 -6.59 12.84
CA ARG A 73 -9.49 -7.13 11.51
C ARG A 73 -9.87 -8.60 11.36
N LYS A 74 -9.72 -9.41 12.41
CA LYS A 74 -10.20 -10.79 12.45
C LYS A 74 -11.72 -10.85 12.26
N ALA A 75 -12.46 -9.97 12.94
CA ALA A 75 -13.92 -9.86 12.78
C ALA A 75 -14.32 -9.48 11.34
N TYR A 76 -13.59 -8.57 10.69
CA TYR A 76 -13.84 -8.20 9.29
C TYR A 76 -13.70 -9.37 8.30
N PHE A 77 -12.79 -10.32 8.57
CA PHE A 77 -12.61 -11.49 7.70
C PHE A 77 -13.55 -12.66 8.05
N VAL A 78 -13.82 -12.89 9.33
CA VAL A 78 -14.43 -14.14 9.84
C VAL A 78 -15.91 -14.02 10.21
N LYS A 79 -16.41 -12.82 10.55
CA LYS A 79 -17.77 -12.66 11.09
C LYS A 79 -18.82 -13.26 10.16
N LYS A 80 -19.72 -14.09 10.67
CA LYS A 80 -20.67 -14.88 9.87
C LYS A 80 -21.58 -14.04 8.95
N ASP A 81 -21.92 -12.81 9.37
CA ASP A 81 -22.89 -11.96 8.64
C ASP A 81 -22.22 -10.94 7.69
N VAL A 82 -20.99 -10.50 7.99
CA VAL A 82 -20.29 -9.39 7.29
C VAL A 82 -18.92 -9.81 6.74
N GLY A 83 -18.42 -10.97 7.15
CA GLY A 83 -17.07 -11.43 6.89
C GLY A 83 -16.80 -11.57 5.40
N VAL A 84 -15.75 -10.90 4.92
CA VAL A 84 -15.38 -10.95 3.50
C VAL A 84 -15.13 -12.39 3.05
N LEU A 85 -14.50 -13.22 3.90
CA LEU A 85 -14.21 -14.61 3.55
C LEU A 85 -15.46 -15.51 3.51
N VAL A 86 -16.59 -15.06 4.07
CA VAL A 86 -17.87 -15.79 4.08
C VAL A 86 -18.78 -15.31 2.94
N LYS A 87 -18.86 -14.00 2.69
CA LYS A 87 -19.75 -13.40 1.69
C LYS A 87 -19.16 -13.37 0.28
N SER A 88 -17.83 -13.21 0.15
CA SER A 88 -17.15 -13.05 -1.15
C SER A 88 -16.55 -14.35 -1.69
N VAL A 89 -17.04 -15.51 -1.24
CA VAL A 89 -16.56 -16.81 -1.75
C VAL A 89 -16.89 -16.89 -3.24
N PRO A 90 -15.88 -17.01 -4.13
CA PRO A 90 -16.15 -17.28 -5.53
C PRO A 90 -16.89 -18.62 -5.60
N LYS A 91 -18.07 -18.64 -6.24
CA LYS A 91 -18.78 -19.90 -6.49
C LYS A 91 -17.83 -20.81 -7.27
N ALA A 92 -17.60 -22.02 -6.77
CA ALA A 92 -16.87 -23.04 -7.51
C ALA A 92 -17.56 -23.18 -8.87
N LYS A 93 -16.81 -22.98 -9.97
CA LYS A 93 -17.27 -23.48 -11.27
C LYS A 93 -17.47 -24.99 -11.09
N ASP A 94 -18.60 -25.53 -11.53
CA ASP A 94 -19.01 -26.92 -11.25
C ASP A 94 -17.85 -27.90 -11.47
N PRO A 95 -17.67 -28.99 -10.70
CA PRO A 95 -16.49 -29.86 -10.82
C PRO A 95 -16.24 -30.45 -12.21
N MET A 96 -17.26 -30.51 -13.07
CA MET A 96 -17.15 -30.87 -14.50
C MET A 96 -16.77 -29.67 -15.39
N GLU A 97 -17.20 -28.47 -14.98
CA GLU A 97 -16.84 -27.18 -15.59
C GLU A 97 -15.48 -26.66 -15.10
N ALA A 98 -14.98 -27.09 -13.94
CA ALA A 98 -13.62 -26.86 -13.46
C ALA A 98 -12.63 -27.83 -14.11
N LEU A 99 -13.09 -28.95 -14.66
CA LEU A 99 -12.31 -29.78 -15.56
C LEU A 99 -12.16 -29.14 -16.94
N SER A 100 -13.16 -28.36 -17.39
CA SER A 100 -13.13 -27.64 -18.67
C SER A 100 -12.65 -26.19 -18.57
N ALA A 101 -12.73 -25.58 -17.38
CA ALA A 101 -12.33 -24.20 -17.06
C ALA A 101 -11.16 -24.13 -16.08
N GLY A 102 -10.59 -25.27 -15.68
CA GLY A 102 -9.32 -25.39 -14.94
C GLY A 102 -8.09 -25.27 -15.83
N SER A 103 -8.29 -25.09 -17.14
CA SER A 103 -7.32 -24.47 -18.01
C SER A 103 -7.93 -23.16 -18.46
N ASP A 104 -7.40 -22.02 -18.02
CA ASP A 104 -7.25 -20.95 -19.00
C ASP A 104 -6.41 -21.58 -20.12
N PRO A 105 -7.00 -21.90 -21.29
CA PRO A 105 -6.31 -22.67 -22.32
C PRO A 105 -5.03 -21.96 -22.75
N MET A 106 -4.95 -20.65 -22.51
CA MET A 106 -3.87 -19.74 -22.82
C MET A 106 -2.74 -19.71 -21.76
N ALA A 107 -3.06 -19.73 -20.45
CA ALA A 107 -2.06 -19.62 -19.38
C ALA A 107 -1.39 -20.97 -19.09
N ALA A 108 -2.19 -22.05 -19.06
CA ALA A 108 -1.67 -23.41 -19.04
C ALA A 108 -0.92 -23.74 -20.35
N MET A 109 -1.38 -23.23 -21.51
CA MET A 109 -0.58 -23.25 -22.76
C MET A 109 0.74 -22.54 -22.57
N GLY A 110 0.79 -21.39 -21.90
CA GLY A 110 2.02 -20.59 -21.76
C GLY A 110 3.13 -21.36 -21.07
N MET A 111 2.81 -21.96 -19.91
CA MET A 111 3.77 -22.79 -19.16
C MET A 111 4.09 -24.09 -19.89
N MET A 112 3.07 -24.78 -20.42
CA MET A 112 3.26 -26.02 -21.18
C MET A 112 4.07 -25.80 -22.46
N LYS A 113 3.86 -24.67 -23.15
CA LYS A 113 4.62 -24.24 -24.33
C LYS A 113 6.05 -23.87 -23.94
N GLY A 114 6.28 -23.23 -22.80
CA GLY A 114 7.63 -22.98 -22.28
C GLY A 114 8.41 -24.28 -22.04
N GLN A 115 7.78 -25.25 -21.37
CA GLN A 115 8.35 -26.57 -21.13
C GLN A 115 8.52 -27.39 -22.42
N MET A 116 7.58 -27.28 -23.37
CA MET A 116 7.65 -27.94 -24.68
C MET A 116 8.75 -27.34 -25.56
N VAL A 117 8.87 -26.01 -25.60
CA VAL A 117 9.94 -25.31 -26.33
C VAL A 117 11.29 -25.69 -25.75
N PHE A 118 11.41 -25.81 -24.41
CA PHE A 118 12.62 -26.33 -23.78
C PHE A 118 12.91 -27.77 -24.21
N MET A 119 11.96 -28.68 -24.07
CA MET A 119 12.14 -30.09 -24.44
C MET A 119 12.51 -30.28 -25.91
N VAL A 120 11.82 -29.59 -26.82
CA VAL A 120 12.09 -29.65 -28.26
C VAL A 120 13.44 -29.05 -28.60
N SER A 121 13.76 -27.86 -28.07
CA SER A 121 15.04 -27.20 -28.32
C SER A 121 16.23 -28.03 -27.82
N GLN A 122 16.13 -28.59 -26.60
CA GLN A 122 17.18 -29.43 -26.03
C GLN A 122 17.27 -30.80 -26.73
N GLY A 123 16.15 -31.37 -27.17
CA GLY A 123 16.12 -32.62 -27.94
C GLY A 123 16.75 -32.48 -29.32
N LEU A 124 16.48 -31.37 -30.02
CA LEU A 124 17.07 -31.08 -31.33
C LEU A 124 18.58 -30.87 -31.23
N LEU A 125 19.05 -30.14 -30.22
CA LEU A 125 20.49 -29.96 -29.98
C LEU A 125 21.17 -31.28 -29.58
N ALA A 126 20.55 -32.08 -28.72
CA ALA A 126 21.07 -33.41 -28.37
C ALA A 126 21.16 -34.33 -29.60
N TYR A 127 20.14 -34.30 -30.47
CA TYR A 127 20.13 -35.03 -31.74
C TYR A 127 21.26 -34.55 -32.66
N TRP A 128 21.44 -33.23 -32.79
CA TRP A 128 22.49 -32.61 -33.59
C TRP A 128 23.90 -33.00 -33.10
N VAL A 129 24.15 -32.90 -31.78
CA VAL A 129 25.43 -33.32 -31.18
C VAL A 129 25.68 -34.81 -31.40
N SER A 130 24.65 -35.64 -31.18
CA SER A 130 24.77 -37.09 -31.37
C SER A 130 25.00 -37.50 -32.82
N HIS A 131 24.53 -36.71 -33.80
CA HIS A 131 24.70 -37.03 -35.21
C HIS A 131 26.06 -36.56 -35.74
N LEU A 132 26.50 -35.34 -35.39
CA LEU A 132 27.75 -34.77 -35.88
C LEU A 132 29.00 -35.24 -35.13
N PHE A 133 28.87 -35.53 -33.83
CA PHE A 133 30.01 -35.81 -32.96
C PHE A 133 29.91 -37.20 -32.32
N SER A 134 29.61 -38.25 -33.09
CA SER A 134 29.60 -39.64 -32.58
C SER A 134 30.93 -40.36 -32.85
N GLY A 135 31.20 -41.45 -32.11
CA GLY A 135 32.32 -42.35 -32.41
C GLY A 135 33.63 -42.11 -31.66
N PHE A 136 33.73 -41.08 -30.80
CA PHE A 136 34.99 -40.76 -30.10
C PHE A 136 34.79 -40.28 -28.66
N LEU A 137 35.87 -40.37 -27.87
CA LEU A 137 35.93 -39.89 -26.48
C LEU A 137 36.39 -38.44 -26.45
N VAL A 138 35.82 -37.65 -25.54
CA VAL A 138 36.02 -36.20 -25.53
C VAL A 138 36.77 -35.73 -24.28
N ALA A 139 36.42 -36.26 -23.11
CA ALA A 139 37.04 -35.86 -21.85
C ALA A 139 37.08 -37.01 -20.83
N LYS A 140 37.84 -36.81 -19.76
CA LYS A 140 37.85 -37.67 -18.58
C LYS A 140 37.30 -36.89 -17.39
N THR A 141 36.33 -37.44 -16.66
CA THR A 141 35.81 -36.82 -15.44
C THR A 141 36.82 -36.94 -14.29
N PRO A 142 36.92 -35.92 -13.41
CA PRO A 142 37.86 -35.95 -12.28
C PRO A 142 37.37 -36.80 -11.10
N PHE A 143 36.14 -37.32 -11.16
CA PHE A 143 35.54 -38.15 -10.12
C PHE A 143 35.18 -39.55 -10.66
N PRO A 144 35.27 -40.60 -9.81
CA PRO A 144 34.92 -41.96 -10.20
C PRO A 144 33.41 -42.10 -10.43
N LEU A 145 33.03 -42.74 -11.53
CA LEU A 145 31.64 -43.03 -11.90
C LEU A 145 31.36 -44.52 -11.78
N THR A 146 30.14 -44.89 -11.39
CA THR A 146 29.71 -46.29 -11.31
C THR A 146 29.51 -46.89 -12.70
N PHE A 147 29.72 -48.20 -12.81
CA PHE A 147 29.65 -48.92 -14.10
C PHE A 147 28.26 -48.86 -14.76
N GLN A 148 27.19 -48.66 -13.99
CA GLN A 148 25.82 -48.56 -14.51
C GLN A 148 25.62 -47.37 -15.46
N PHE A 149 26.39 -46.28 -15.28
CA PHE A 149 26.31 -45.12 -16.17
C PHE A 149 27.10 -45.29 -17.47
N LYS A 150 27.93 -46.34 -17.60
CA LYS A 150 28.81 -46.53 -18.76
C LYS A 150 28.06 -46.51 -20.09
N GLY A 151 26.91 -47.20 -20.19
CA GLY A 151 26.11 -47.24 -21.41
C GLY A 151 25.54 -45.87 -21.83
N MET A 152 25.33 -44.97 -20.86
CA MET A 152 24.87 -43.61 -21.11
C MET A 152 26.04 -42.67 -21.46
N LEU A 153 27.15 -42.76 -20.71
CA LEU A 153 28.31 -41.87 -20.83
C LEU A 153 29.13 -42.12 -22.10
N GLN A 154 29.13 -43.36 -22.61
CA GLN A 154 29.96 -43.80 -23.74
C GLN A 154 29.11 -44.17 -24.96
N ARG A 155 27.91 -43.60 -25.06
CA ARG A 155 27.02 -43.82 -26.20
C ARG A 155 27.75 -43.44 -27.50
N GLY A 156 27.86 -44.40 -28.42
CA GLY A 156 28.58 -44.26 -29.69
C GLY A 156 30.03 -44.75 -29.67
N VAL A 157 30.52 -45.37 -28.58
CA VAL A 157 31.86 -45.98 -28.51
C VAL A 157 31.72 -47.47 -28.16
N GLU A 158 32.13 -48.35 -29.07
CA GLU A 158 31.99 -49.81 -28.92
C GLU A 158 33.20 -50.45 -28.21
N VAL A 159 33.59 -49.93 -27.03
CA VAL A 159 34.72 -50.47 -26.25
C VAL A 159 34.27 -50.92 -24.85
N THR A 160 34.05 -52.22 -24.70
CA THR A 160 33.57 -52.84 -23.45
C THR A 160 34.59 -52.83 -22.31
N ALA A 161 35.88 -52.72 -22.60
CA ALA A 161 36.97 -52.73 -21.62
C ALA A 161 37.34 -51.34 -21.04
N LEU A 162 36.72 -50.26 -21.54
CA LEU A 162 37.07 -48.90 -21.14
C LEU A 162 36.58 -48.53 -19.71
N GLU A 163 37.37 -47.75 -18.98
CA GLU A 163 36.99 -47.20 -17.67
C GLU A 163 35.77 -46.25 -17.80
N PRO A 164 34.85 -46.23 -16.81
CA PRO A 164 33.63 -45.41 -16.86
C PRO A 164 33.87 -43.90 -16.70
N GLY A 165 35.11 -43.46 -16.43
CA GLY A 165 35.46 -42.04 -16.29
C GLY A 165 35.61 -41.29 -17.62
N TYR A 166 35.65 -41.99 -18.76
CA TYR A 166 35.72 -41.35 -20.08
C TYR A 166 34.32 -41.08 -20.62
N VAL A 167 34.12 -39.87 -21.16
CA VAL A 167 32.82 -39.38 -21.60
C VAL A 167 32.78 -39.09 -23.10
N SER A 168 31.63 -39.36 -23.71
CA SER A 168 31.31 -38.99 -25.10
C SER A 168 30.88 -37.53 -25.21
N SER A 169 30.75 -37.06 -26.45
CA SER A 169 30.26 -35.72 -26.81
C SER A 169 28.84 -35.43 -26.30
N LEU A 170 27.95 -36.43 -26.31
CA LEU A 170 26.57 -36.29 -25.83
C LEU A 170 26.54 -36.11 -24.31
N CYS A 171 27.38 -36.85 -23.59
CA CYS A 171 27.52 -36.66 -22.15
C CYS A 171 28.14 -35.30 -21.81
N TRP A 172 29.12 -34.84 -22.60
CA TRP A 172 29.69 -33.51 -22.47
C TRP A 172 28.63 -32.42 -22.67
N TYR A 173 27.80 -32.54 -23.70
CA TYR A 173 26.65 -31.66 -23.94
C TYR A 173 25.69 -31.61 -22.73
N MET A 174 25.35 -32.76 -22.12
CA MET A 174 24.50 -32.79 -20.93
C MET A 174 25.13 -32.04 -19.75
N PHE A 175 26.44 -32.18 -19.53
CA PHE A 175 27.13 -31.41 -18.48
C PHE A 175 27.12 -29.90 -18.74
N VAL A 176 27.37 -29.51 -20.00
CA VAL A 176 27.32 -28.09 -20.40
C VAL A 176 25.90 -27.54 -20.24
N MET A 177 24.88 -28.32 -20.59
CA MET A 177 23.48 -27.90 -20.46
C MET A 177 23.06 -27.74 -19.00
N MET A 178 23.41 -28.67 -18.11
CA MET A 178 23.10 -28.53 -16.68
C MET A 178 23.83 -27.36 -16.03
N SER A 179 25.08 -27.11 -16.42
CA SER A 179 25.89 -26.02 -15.86
C SER A 179 25.58 -24.64 -16.45
N SER A 180 25.12 -24.57 -17.71
CA SER A 180 24.84 -23.29 -18.37
C SER A 180 23.69 -22.52 -17.70
N HIS A 181 22.77 -23.19 -17.00
CA HIS A 181 21.67 -22.52 -16.28
C HIS A 181 22.17 -21.46 -15.30
N SER A 182 23.24 -21.75 -14.54
CA SER A 182 23.84 -20.79 -13.60
C SER A 182 24.58 -19.66 -14.32
N LEU A 183 25.31 -19.98 -15.39
CA LEU A 183 26.04 -19.00 -16.20
C LEU A 183 25.09 -18.02 -16.90
N ILE A 184 23.97 -18.51 -17.42
CA ILE A 184 22.94 -17.69 -18.06
C ILE A 184 22.32 -16.74 -17.04
N GLY A 185 22.00 -17.21 -15.83
CA GLY A 185 21.46 -16.35 -14.77
C GLY A 185 22.42 -15.21 -14.42
N LEU A 186 23.73 -15.51 -14.33
CA LEU A 186 24.75 -14.49 -14.09
C LEU A 186 24.85 -13.49 -15.25
N VAL A 187 24.92 -13.97 -16.49
CA VAL A 187 25.01 -13.13 -17.68
C VAL A 187 23.77 -12.24 -17.82
N GLN A 188 22.57 -12.78 -17.57
CA GLN A 188 21.33 -12.02 -17.63
C GLN A 188 21.23 -10.97 -16.54
N SER A 189 21.72 -11.25 -15.35
CA SER A 189 21.85 -10.26 -14.28
C SER A 189 22.72 -9.06 -14.68
N PHE A 190 23.78 -9.28 -15.49
CA PHE A 190 24.61 -8.18 -15.97
C PHE A 190 23.94 -7.34 -17.08
N PHE A 191 23.17 -7.97 -17.97
CA PHE A 191 22.57 -7.30 -19.12
C PHE A 191 21.18 -6.72 -18.86
N THR A 192 20.45 -7.24 -17.88
CA THR A 192 19.05 -6.86 -17.57
C THR A 192 19.02 -6.15 -16.22
N LYS A 193 19.17 -4.83 -16.22
CA LYS A 193 19.27 -4.00 -15.00
C LYS A 193 17.95 -3.75 -14.27
N SER A 194 16.94 -4.56 -14.53
CA SER A 194 15.62 -4.50 -13.90
C SER A 194 15.50 -5.66 -12.93
N ASP A 195 15.00 -5.39 -11.73
CA ASP A 195 14.56 -6.35 -10.70
C ASP A 195 13.46 -7.27 -11.26
N VAL A 196 13.81 -8.10 -12.22
CA VAL A 196 13.03 -9.28 -12.56
C VAL A 196 13.53 -10.28 -11.53
N GLU A 197 12.75 -10.44 -10.47
CA GLU A 197 12.73 -11.68 -9.71
C GLU A 197 12.77 -12.79 -10.75
N ALA A 198 13.96 -13.37 -10.94
CA ALA A 198 14.09 -14.55 -11.74
C ALA A 198 13.20 -15.55 -11.02
N GLU A 199 12.02 -15.82 -11.58
CA GLU A 199 11.21 -16.96 -11.21
C GLU A 199 12.14 -18.16 -11.40
N ASP A 200 12.86 -18.50 -10.33
CA ASP A 200 13.76 -19.62 -10.31
C ASP A 200 12.86 -20.81 -10.63
N PRO A 201 13.01 -21.47 -11.79
CA PRO A 201 12.14 -22.60 -12.13
C PRO A 201 12.27 -23.71 -11.08
N MET A 202 13.34 -23.69 -10.26
CA MET A 202 13.52 -24.55 -9.09
C MET A 202 12.70 -24.14 -7.86
N MET A 203 12.44 -22.85 -7.63
CA MET A 203 11.50 -22.36 -6.59
C MET A 203 10.04 -22.60 -7.00
N ALA A 204 9.73 -22.46 -8.29
CA ALA A 204 8.43 -22.85 -8.84
C ALA A 204 8.20 -24.38 -8.74
N MET A 205 9.27 -25.17 -8.89
CA MET A 205 9.21 -26.63 -8.75
C MET A 205 9.22 -27.10 -7.28
N MET A 206 10.00 -26.49 -6.39
CA MET A 206 10.00 -26.83 -4.95
C MET A 206 8.73 -26.34 -4.24
N GLY A 207 8.15 -25.22 -4.68
CA GLY A 207 6.81 -24.79 -4.23
C GLY A 207 5.71 -25.79 -4.60
N SER A 208 5.94 -26.67 -5.58
CA SER A 208 5.03 -27.75 -6.00
C SER A 208 5.21 -29.09 -5.26
N MET A 209 6.33 -29.28 -4.54
CA MET A 209 6.58 -30.48 -3.74
C MET A 209 6.36 -30.28 -2.24
N GLY A 210 6.30 -29.02 -1.78
CA GLY A 210 6.12 -28.67 -0.38
C GLY A 210 4.67 -28.35 -0.02
N GLY A 211 3.79 -29.35 0.01
CA GLY A 211 2.47 -29.26 0.62
C GLY A 211 1.29 -29.56 -0.30
N ALA A 212 0.71 -30.76 -0.10
CA ALA A 212 -0.45 -31.35 -0.76
C ALA A 212 -0.21 -31.90 -2.19
N PRO A 213 -0.68 -33.12 -2.49
CA PRO A 213 -0.55 -33.72 -3.81
C PRO A 213 -1.39 -32.91 -4.81
N MET A 214 -0.70 -32.23 -5.74
CA MET A 214 -1.30 -31.60 -6.90
C MET A 214 -1.92 -32.67 -7.80
N MET A 215 -3.26 -32.75 -7.79
CA MET A 215 -4.02 -33.47 -8.82
C MET A 215 -3.88 -32.70 -10.15
N PRO A 216 -3.70 -33.38 -11.29
CA PRO A 216 -3.61 -32.72 -12.58
C PRO A 216 -5.00 -32.21 -12.99
N GLY A 217 -5.23 -30.92 -12.80
CA GLY A 217 -6.45 -30.23 -13.22
C GLY A 217 -7.03 -29.34 -12.13
N GLY A 218 -6.85 -28.03 -12.28
CA GLY A 218 -7.43 -27.01 -11.43
C GLY A 218 -6.59 -26.70 -10.19
N GLY A 219 -6.24 -25.41 -10.02
CA GLY A 219 -5.76 -24.92 -8.73
C GLY A 219 -6.77 -25.23 -7.61
N PRO A 220 -6.35 -25.18 -6.33
CA PRO A 220 -7.22 -25.50 -5.22
C PRO A 220 -8.50 -24.66 -5.28
N ASP A 221 -9.64 -25.35 -5.23
CA ASP A 221 -10.99 -24.77 -5.29
C ASP A 221 -11.08 -23.51 -4.41
N PRO A 222 -11.42 -22.32 -4.97
CA PRO A 222 -11.35 -21.06 -4.25
C PRO A 222 -12.22 -21.09 -2.98
N ALA A 223 -13.34 -21.81 -2.98
CA ALA A 223 -14.18 -21.95 -1.80
C ALA A 223 -13.49 -22.72 -0.67
N LYS A 224 -12.72 -23.75 -1.00
CA LYS A 224 -11.93 -24.51 -0.02
C LYS A 224 -10.77 -23.68 0.50
N VAL A 225 -10.09 -22.91 -0.36
CA VAL A 225 -9.00 -22.01 0.04
C VAL A 225 -9.50 -20.95 1.03
N TYR A 226 -10.65 -20.34 0.76
CA TYR A 226 -11.27 -19.36 1.66
C TYR A 226 -11.63 -19.96 3.02
N LYS A 227 -12.19 -21.18 3.03
CA LYS A 227 -12.52 -21.89 4.26
C LYS A 227 -11.27 -22.27 5.06
N THR A 228 -10.23 -22.77 4.39
CA THR A 228 -8.95 -23.09 5.05
C THR A 228 -8.30 -21.85 5.65
N GLU A 229 -8.30 -20.71 4.96
CA GLU A 229 -7.77 -19.46 5.51
C GLU A 229 -8.63 -18.90 6.65
N GLN A 230 -9.95 -19.10 6.60
CA GLN A 230 -10.84 -18.78 7.72
C GLN A 230 -10.48 -19.60 8.97
N ASP A 231 -10.41 -20.92 8.83
CA ASP A 231 -10.06 -21.83 9.93
C ASP A 231 -8.68 -21.49 10.51
N ASN A 232 -7.71 -21.20 9.63
CA ASN A 232 -6.37 -20.75 10.03
C ASN A 232 -6.40 -19.45 10.84
N LEU A 233 -7.22 -18.46 10.44
CA LEU A 233 -7.31 -17.18 11.14
C LEU A 233 -8.07 -17.31 12.47
N GLU A 234 -9.03 -18.24 12.56
CA GLU A 234 -9.72 -18.58 13.80
C GLU A 234 -8.79 -19.20 14.84
N MET A 235 -7.89 -20.09 14.43
CA MET A 235 -6.94 -20.79 15.31
C MET A 235 -5.80 -19.93 15.87
N ILE A 236 -5.57 -18.71 15.34
CA ILE A 236 -4.49 -17.85 15.84
C ILE A 236 -4.83 -17.28 17.22
N LEU A 237 -3.93 -17.54 18.17
CA LEU A 237 -3.84 -16.84 19.44
C LEU A 237 -3.05 -15.55 19.22
N HIS A 238 -3.59 -14.43 19.71
CA HIS A 238 -2.93 -13.13 19.60
C HIS A 238 -1.95 -12.95 20.75
N GLU A 239 -0.69 -12.70 20.44
CA GLU A 239 0.35 -12.35 21.40
C GLU A 239 1.02 -11.05 20.94
N PHE A 240 0.95 -10.00 21.77
CA PHE A 240 1.46 -8.68 21.41
C PHE A 240 2.93 -8.54 21.82
N VAL A 241 3.84 -8.56 20.85
CA VAL A 241 5.30 -8.56 21.09
C VAL A 241 5.77 -7.30 21.83
N LEU A 242 5.12 -6.15 21.59
CA LEU A 242 5.52 -4.87 22.20
C LEU A 242 5.06 -4.71 23.66
N GLU A 243 4.24 -5.61 24.18
CA GLU A 243 3.82 -5.58 25.59
C GLU A 243 5.02 -5.82 26.53
N ASN A 244 5.90 -6.75 26.15
CA ASN A 244 7.13 -7.07 26.89
C ASN A 244 8.21 -5.97 26.74
N ALA A 245 8.25 -5.28 25.60
CA ALA A 245 9.15 -4.14 25.38
C ALA A 245 8.84 -2.96 26.32
N CYS A 246 7.55 -2.71 26.60
CA CYS A 246 7.12 -1.69 27.57
C CYS A 246 7.40 -2.11 29.03
N ARG A 247 7.28 -3.41 29.36
CA ARG A 247 7.64 -3.95 30.69
C ARG A 247 9.13 -3.77 31.01
N ALA A 248 10.01 -3.93 30.03
CA ALA A 248 11.46 -3.73 30.19
C ALA A 248 11.84 -2.27 30.51
N ARG A 249 10.98 -1.29 30.20
CA ARG A 249 11.22 0.15 30.45
C ARG A 249 10.51 0.73 31.67
N GLY A 250 9.80 -0.07 32.48
CA GLY A 250 9.26 0.38 33.76
C GLY A 250 8.15 1.46 33.71
N ARG A 251 7.54 1.71 32.54
CA ARG A 251 6.48 2.72 32.38
C ARG A 251 5.08 2.13 32.50
N ARG A 252 4.73 1.69 33.72
CA ARG A 252 3.41 1.09 34.03
C ARG A 252 2.24 2.10 33.98
N ARG A 253 2.53 3.41 34.09
CA ARG A 253 1.53 4.50 34.15
C ARG A 253 1.02 4.96 32.79
N GLU A 254 1.79 4.82 31.71
CA GLU A 254 1.36 5.20 30.36
C GLU A 254 0.34 4.21 29.79
N LEU A 255 0.43 2.94 30.18
CA LEU A 255 -0.50 1.87 29.77
C LEU A 255 -1.88 2.00 30.43
N GLN A 256 -1.98 2.27 31.74
CA GLN A 256 -3.27 2.48 32.40
C GLN A 256 -3.99 3.75 31.93
N ARG A 257 -3.25 4.82 31.60
CA ARG A 257 -3.82 6.03 30.97
C ARG A 257 -4.29 5.76 29.54
N SER A 258 -3.58 4.91 28.80
CA SER A 258 -4.01 4.45 27.48
C SER A 258 -5.22 3.53 27.54
N GLU A 259 -5.34 2.66 28.55
CA GLU A 259 -6.46 1.72 28.69
C GLU A 259 -7.76 2.38 29.17
N ALA A 260 -7.67 3.40 30.03
CA ALA A 260 -8.81 4.17 30.51
C ALA A 260 -9.45 5.08 29.44
N ASN A 261 -8.75 5.33 28.34
CA ASN A 261 -9.20 6.19 27.23
C ASN A 261 -9.84 5.42 26.06
N TYR A 262 -10.33 4.20 26.27
CA TYR A 262 -10.99 3.44 25.22
C TYR A 262 -12.50 3.25 25.47
N ILE A 263 -13.24 3.73 24.47
CA ILE A 263 -14.68 3.60 24.21
C ILE A 263 -15.16 2.17 24.48
N HIS A 264 -16.30 2.07 25.18
CA HIS A 264 -17.00 0.83 25.47
C HIS A 264 -17.45 0.13 24.17
N LEU A 265 -17.35 -1.20 24.16
CA LEU A 265 -17.48 -2.09 22.99
C LEU A 265 -18.87 -2.12 22.33
N GLU A 266 -19.83 -1.36 22.82
CA GLU A 266 -21.19 -1.28 22.25
C GLU A 266 -21.36 -0.11 21.25
N ASP A 267 -20.41 0.84 21.22
CA ASP A 267 -20.53 2.06 20.40
C ASP A 267 -19.54 2.12 19.21
N VAL A 268 -18.82 1.03 18.91
CA VAL A 268 -17.91 1.00 17.76
C VAL A 268 -18.71 0.70 16.49
N VAL A 269 -19.34 1.74 15.94
CA VAL A 269 -19.70 1.81 14.53
C VAL A 269 -18.38 1.69 13.76
N LEU A 270 -18.24 0.58 13.04
CA LEU A 270 -17.11 0.31 12.17
C LEU A 270 -17.03 1.47 11.17
N SER A 271 -16.05 2.36 11.30
CA SER A 271 -15.75 3.35 10.26
C SER A 271 -15.39 2.57 8.99
N GLU A 272 -16.33 2.51 8.06
CA GLU A 272 -16.22 1.79 6.81
C GLU A 272 -15.03 2.32 6.00
N PRO A 273 -14.33 1.45 5.24
CA PRO A 273 -13.38 1.94 4.25
C PRO A 273 -14.18 2.76 3.22
N LEU A 274 -13.88 4.07 3.09
CA LEU A 274 -14.54 5.03 2.20
C LEU A 274 -15.14 4.36 0.95
N GLU A 275 -16.44 4.04 1.02
CA GLU A 275 -17.19 3.49 -0.10
C GLU A 275 -17.29 4.55 -1.20
N GLU A 276 -17.42 4.12 -2.46
CA GLU A 276 -17.76 4.97 -3.61
C GLU A 276 -18.99 5.88 -3.34
N ALA A 277 -19.81 5.55 -2.35
CA ALA A 277 -20.93 6.34 -1.85
C ALA A 277 -20.53 7.72 -1.28
N HIS A 278 -19.39 7.85 -0.59
CA HIS A 278 -18.94 9.15 -0.06
C HIS A 278 -18.48 10.11 -1.15
N LEU A 279 -17.86 9.58 -2.22
CA LEU A 279 -17.51 10.37 -3.41
C LEU A 279 -18.77 10.90 -4.12
N LEU A 280 -19.86 10.12 -4.12
CA LEU A 280 -21.15 10.53 -4.70
C LEU A 280 -21.82 11.67 -3.90
N GLN A 281 -21.62 11.72 -2.58
CA GLN A 281 -22.21 12.76 -1.71
C GLN A 281 -21.46 14.10 -1.75
N LEU A 282 -20.22 14.13 -2.24
CA LEU A 282 -19.41 15.35 -2.30
C LEU A 282 -19.74 16.26 -3.50
N GLY A 283 -20.27 15.69 -4.59
CA GLY A 283 -20.67 16.45 -5.78
C GLY A 283 -21.62 17.62 -5.48
N PRO A 284 -22.76 17.38 -4.80
CA PRO A 284 -23.69 18.46 -4.43
C PRO A 284 -23.08 19.51 -3.50
N ALA A 285 -22.14 19.12 -2.64
CA ALA A 285 -21.45 20.05 -1.75
C ALA A 285 -20.48 20.95 -2.54
N LEU A 286 -19.74 20.40 -3.50
CA LEU A 286 -18.86 21.15 -4.40
C LEU A 286 -19.65 22.13 -5.28
N GLU A 287 -20.77 21.68 -5.85
CA GLU A 287 -21.67 22.55 -6.59
C GLU A 287 -22.14 23.70 -5.72
N SER A 288 -22.66 23.41 -4.52
CA SER A 288 -23.13 24.43 -3.57
C SER A 288 -22.03 25.42 -3.19
N LEU A 289 -20.81 24.94 -2.93
CA LEU A 289 -19.66 25.81 -2.62
C LEU A 289 -19.27 26.72 -3.78
N SER A 290 -19.43 26.25 -5.02
CA SER A 290 -19.15 27.03 -6.24
C SER A 290 -20.16 28.16 -6.49
N ILE A 291 -21.38 28.05 -5.97
CA ILE A 291 -22.45 29.06 -6.06
C ILE A 291 -22.67 29.80 -4.73
N ASP A 292 -21.57 30.21 -4.09
CA ASP A 292 -21.56 31.02 -2.86
C ASP A 292 -22.18 30.33 -1.61
N GLY A 293 -22.39 29.02 -1.63
CA GLY A 293 -23.05 28.28 -0.55
C GLY A 293 -22.21 28.09 0.72
N MET A 294 -22.89 27.73 1.80
CA MET A 294 -22.31 27.33 3.08
C MET A 294 -22.86 25.98 3.51
N GLY A 295 -22.01 25.14 4.08
CA GLY A 295 -22.45 23.89 4.68
C GLY A 295 -21.68 23.51 5.92
N VAL A 296 -21.96 22.31 6.42
CA VAL A 296 -21.24 21.70 7.53
C VAL A 296 -20.49 20.47 7.03
N ILE A 297 -19.22 20.35 7.41
CA ILE A 297 -18.40 19.17 7.14
C ILE A 297 -17.72 18.67 8.42
N PRO A 298 -17.48 17.36 8.56
CA PRO A 298 -16.66 16.82 9.63
C PRO A 298 -15.19 17.21 9.42
N THR A 299 -14.49 17.49 10.52
CA THR A 299 -13.02 17.63 10.52
C THR A 299 -12.40 16.60 11.45
N ASP A 300 -11.07 16.56 11.55
CA ASP A 300 -10.31 15.74 12.50
C ASP A 300 -10.53 16.10 13.99
N THR A 301 -11.38 17.09 14.28
CA THR A 301 -11.71 17.54 15.64
C THR A 301 -13.22 17.52 15.88
N GLN A 302 -13.89 18.57 15.45
CA GLN A 302 -15.33 18.80 15.53
C GLN A 302 -15.84 19.20 14.15
N HIS A 303 -17.15 19.17 13.97
CA HIS A 303 -17.77 19.74 12.78
C HIS A 303 -17.40 21.22 12.59
N ALA A 304 -17.29 21.62 11.34
CA ALA A 304 -17.02 23.01 10.98
C ALA A 304 -18.05 23.52 9.98
N PHE A 305 -18.52 24.75 10.19
CA PHE A 305 -19.17 25.52 9.15
C PHE A 305 -18.13 25.91 8.12
N VAL A 306 -18.40 25.64 6.85
CA VAL A 306 -17.47 25.87 5.74
C VAL A 306 -18.12 26.59 4.58
N THR A 307 -17.32 27.40 3.91
CA THR A 307 -17.66 28.04 2.63
C THR A 307 -16.37 28.25 1.84
N ALA A 308 -16.52 28.43 0.53
CA ALA A 308 -15.43 28.80 -0.37
C ALA A 308 -14.79 30.13 0.06
N MET A 309 -13.47 30.26 -0.01
CA MET A 309 -12.79 31.51 0.37
C MET A 309 -13.20 32.69 -0.51
N SER A 310 -13.51 32.42 -1.77
CA SER A 310 -14.02 33.38 -2.73
C SER A 310 -15.47 33.83 -2.46
N SER A 311 -16.24 33.06 -1.67
CA SER A 311 -17.68 33.27 -1.49
C SER A 311 -18.01 34.43 -0.55
N LYS A 312 -18.44 35.56 -1.11
CA LYS A 312 -18.79 36.74 -0.29
C LYS A 312 -20.05 36.52 0.54
N GLN A 313 -21.03 35.78 0.01
CA GLN A 313 -22.30 35.54 0.70
C GLN A 313 -22.12 34.50 1.80
N GLY A 314 -21.45 33.38 1.51
CA GLY A 314 -21.17 32.33 2.48
C GLY A 314 -20.39 32.86 3.68
N ILE A 315 -19.38 33.72 3.45
CA ILE A 315 -18.63 34.36 4.54
C ILE A 315 -19.54 35.17 5.47
N ARG A 316 -20.46 35.98 4.90
CA ARG A 316 -21.42 36.77 5.69
C ARG A 316 -22.33 35.86 6.50
N ARG A 317 -22.89 34.83 5.86
CA ARG A 317 -23.74 33.86 6.54
C ARG A 317 -23.01 33.17 7.70
N ILE A 318 -21.71 32.85 7.58
CA ILE A 318 -20.94 32.24 8.69
C ILE A 318 -20.88 33.20 9.89
N TYR A 319 -20.68 34.50 9.64
CA TYR A 319 -20.69 35.50 10.71
C TYR A 319 -22.09 35.67 11.32
N ASP A 320 -23.13 35.64 10.50
CA ASP A 320 -24.52 35.78 10.94
C ASP A 320 -24.94 34.58 11.83
N ILE A 321 -24.67 33.34 11.39
CA ILE A 321 -25.02 32.10 12.11
C ILE A 321 -24.31 32.02 13.47
N LYS A 322 -23.05 32.42 13.53
CA LYS A 322 -22.27 32.33 14.77
C LYS A 322 -22.78 33.33 15.84
N GLY A 323 -23.77 34.17 15.52
CA GLY A 323 -24.45 35.04 16.48
C GLY A 323 -23.50 35.99 17.21
N VAL A 324 -22.34 36.28 16.59
CA VAL A 324 -21.24 36.95 17.28
C VAL A 324 -21.57 38.44 17.32
N ALA A 325 -22.15 38.88 18.43
CA ALA A 325 -21.71 40.14 19.00
C ALA A 325 -20.18 40.06 19.02
N PRO A 326 -19.45 40.95 18.30
CA PRO A 326 -18.06 40.79 17.88
C PRO A 326 -17.14 40.57 19.08
N ASP A 327 -17.08 39.33 19.56
CA ASP A 327 -16.23 38.98 20.67
C ASP A 327 -14.82 38.94 20.11
N ARG A 328 -14.13 39.99 20.53
CA ARG A 328 -12.94 40.57 19.97
C ARG A 328 -11.86 39.48 19.85
N ARG A 329 -11.29 39.34 18.64
CA ARG A 329 -9.95 38.76 18.32
C ARG A 329 -9.85 37.35 17.75
N LYS A 330 -10.90 36.52 17.62
CA LYS A 330 -10.73 35.16 17.05
C LYS A 330 -10.83 35.17 15.50
N PRO A 331 -9.74 34.96 14.74
CA PRO A 331 -9.81 34.87 13.28
C PRO A 331 -10.58 33.61 12.84
N LEU A 332 -11.17 33.67 11.64
CA LEU A 332 -11.64 32.45 10.97
C LEU A 332 -10.42 31.64 10.51
N SER A 333 -10.60 30.33 10.36
CA SER A 333 -9.52 29.43 9.96
C SER A 333 -9.65 29.05 8.50
N LEU A 334 -8.55 29.05 7.75
CA LEU A 334 -8.45 28.50 6.42
C LEU A 334 -8.07 27.03 6.55
N LEU A 335 -8.92 26.15 6.02
CA LEU A 335 -8.62 24.74 5.83
C LEU A 335 -7.85 24.62 4.51
N CYS A 336 -6.58 24.25 4.62
CA CYS A 336 -5.69 24.04 3.48
C CYS A 336 -5.39 22.54 3.33
N SER A 337 -5.11 22.11 2.09
CA SER A 337 -4.63 20.76 1.81
C SER A 337 -3.21 20.53 2.32
N ASP A 338 -2.34 21.54 2.18
CA ASP A 338 -0.95 21.49 2.60
C ASP A 338 -0.39 22.87 3.02
N LEU A 339 0.87 22.88 3.44
CA LEU A 339 1.60 24.10 3.77
C LEU A 339 1.88 24.97 2.54
N SER A 340 1.96 24.38 1.35
CA SER A 340 2.21 25.09 0.10
C SER A 340 1.04 26.02 -0.21
N MET A 341 -0.20 25.53 -0.13
CA MET A 341 -1.41 26.32 -0.26
C MET A 341 -1.50 27.38 0.85
N ALA A 342 -1.23 27.01 2.09
CA ALA A 342 -1.24 27.96 3.21
C ALA A 342 -0.29 29.15 3.02
N SER A 343 0.89 28.92 2.40
CA SER A 343 1.89 29.96 2.12
C SER A 343 1.43 31.02 1.11
N GLN A 344 0.45 30.69 0.26
CA GLN A 344 -0.13 31.65 -0.69
C GLN A 344 -1.03 32.68 0.00
N TYR A 345 -1.63 32.29 1.13
CA TYR A 345 -2.63 33.08 1.84
C TYR A 345 -2.11 33.72 3.12
N CYS A 346 -0.95 33.29 3.63
CA CYS A 346 -0.39 33.82 4.86
C CYS A 346 1.10 34.14 4.70
N ASP A 347 1.55 35.16 5.42
CA ASP A 347 2.95 35.54 5.45
C ASP A 347 3.74 34.56 6.34
N MET A 348 4.38 33.58 5.71
CA MET A 348 5.27 32.63 6.37
C MET A 348 6.71 33.16 6.54
N THR A 349 7.07 34.27 5.88
CA THR A 349 8.45 34.80 5.90
C THR A 349 8.82 35.42 7.24
N ALA A 350 7.82 35.90 7.97
CA ALA A 350 7.98 36.46 9.31
C ALA A 350 8.22 35.38 10.40
N ILE A 351 8.09 34.09 10.09
CA ILE A 351 8.20 33.01 11.06
C ILE A 351 9.68 32.58 11.20
N PRO A 352 10.28 32.61 12.40
CA PRO A 352 11.60 32.05 12.65
C PRO A 352 11.71 30.58 12.23
N ARG A 353 12.85 30.19 11.66
CA ARG A 353 13.08 28.82 11.12
C ARG A 353 12.73 27.70 12.10
N ARG A 354 13.02 27.89 13.40
CA ARG A 354 12.68 26.94 14.48
C ARG A 354 11.17 26.66 14.55
N TRP A 355 10.34 27.70 14.48
CA TRP A 355 8.89 27.61 14.60
C TRP A 355 8.24 27.10 13.34
N PHE A 356 8.80 27.45 12.18
CA PHE A 356 8.38 26.87 10.92
C PHE A 356 8.61 25.34 10.90
N GLN A 357 9.75 24.87 11.42
CA GLN A 357 10.04 23.45 11.53
C GLN A 357 9.12 22.72 12.52
N ALA A 358 8.85 23.34 13.69
CA ALA A 358 7.89 22.83 14.68
C ALA A 358 6.47 22.75 14.10
N MET A 359 6.02 23.79 13.39
CA MET A 359 4.74 23.79 12.67
C MET A 359 4.66 22.63 11.67
N LYS A 360 5.73 22.40 10.89
CA LYS A 360 5.76 21.32 9.89
C LYS A 360 5.70 19.92 10.53
N SER A 361 6.27 19.72 11.71
CA SER A 361 6.18 18.43 12.41
C SER A 361 4.79 18.13 12.98
N CYS A 362 3.97 19.16 13.20
CA CYS A 362 2.62 19.04 13.76
C CYS A 362 1.53 18.85 12.70
N LEU A 363 1.84 19.04 11.41
CA LEU A 363 0.88 18.96 10.31
C LEU A 363 1.12 17.71 9.45
N PRO A 364 0.05 17.04 8.96
CA PRO A 364 -1.38 17.32 9.19
C PRO A 364 -1.85 16.90 10.59
N GLY A 365 -2.76 17.67 11.19
CA GLY A 365 -3.26 17.37 12.54
C GLY A 365 -4.13 18.46 13.18
N PRO A 366 -4.53 18.27 14.46
CA PRO A 366 -5.51 19.10 15.17
C PRO A 366 -4.90 20.42 15.70
N TYR A 367 -4.19 21.15 14.84
CA TYR A 367 -3.55 22.43 15.15
C TYR A 367 -4.16 23.57 14.34
N THR A 368 -4.18 24.76 14.92
CA THR A 368 -4.59 26.00 14.26
C THR A 368 -3.56 27.07 14.55
N PHE A 369 -2.85 27.52 13.52
CA PHE A 369 -1.81 28.53 13.65
C PHE A 369 -2.34 29.89 13.22
N ILE A 370 -2.33 30.87 14.13
CA ILE A 370 -2.71 32.25 13.79
C ILE A 370 -1.49 32.94 13.19
N LEU A 371 -1.65 33.42 11.96
CA LEU A 371 -0.59 34.03 11.16
C LEU A 371 -1.10 35.31 10.50
N ARG A 372 -0.17 36.17 10.07
CA ARG A 372 -0.52 37.37 9.31
C ARG A 372 -1.04 36.98 7.93
N ALA A 373 -2.18 37.52 7.56
CA ALA A 373 -2.78 37.30 6.26
C ALA A 373 -1.96 37.99 5.16
N SER A 374 -1.79 37.31 4.04
CA SER A 374 -1.22 37.88 2.82
C SER A 374 -2.25 38.78 2.10
N PRO A 375 -1.83 39.60 1.13
CA PRO A 375 -2.74 40.37 0.27
C PRO A 375 -3.69 39.52 -0.58
N ALA A 376 -3.43 38.21 -0.74
CA ALA A 376 -4.29 37.30 -1.50
C ALA A 376 -5.61 36.98 -0.78
N VAL A 377 -5.67 37.18 0.55
CA VAL A 377 -6.88 36.93 1.33
C VAL A 377 -7.94 38.00 1.02
N PRO A 378 -9.16 37.63 0.61
CA PRO A 378 -10.22 38.58 0.33
C PRO A 378 -10.54 39.48 1.53
N ARG A 379 -10.71 40.77 1.29
CA ARG A 379 -11.03 41.75 2.35
C ARG A 379 -12.27 41.38 3.15
N VAL A 380 -13.22 40.62 2.59
CA VAL A 380 -14.45 40.19 3.29
C VAL A 380 -14.17 39.20 4.42
N VAL A 381 -13.07 38.43 4.35
CA VAL A 381 -12.60 37.55 5.43
C VAL A 381 -12.00 38.38 6.57
N LEU A 382 -11.29 39.44 6.22
CA LEU A 382 -10.56 40.31 7.15
C LEU A 382 -11.40 41.46 7.71
N GLU A 383 -12.45 41.84 7.00
CA GLU A 383 -13.31 42.97 7.32
C GLU A 383 -14.77 42.51 7.40
N HIS A 384 -15.39 42.67 8.56
CA HIS A 384 -16.80 42.37 8.76
C HIS A 384 -17.57 43.60 9.26
N LYS A 385 -18.76 43.80 8.70
CA LYS A 385 -19.68 44.87 9.10
C LYS A 385 -20.81 44.26 9.92
N ALA A 386 -20.88 44.60 11.20
CA ALA A 386 -22.00 44.24 12.06
C ALA A 386 -22.50 45.50 12.79
N HIS A 387 -23.80 45.77 12.75
CA HIS A 387 -24.47 46.87 13.45
C HIS A 387 -23.71 48.21 13.42
N ALA A 388 -23.65 48.83 12.23
CA ALA A 388 -23.00 50.13 11.95
C ALA A 388 -21.48 50.24 12.22
N LYS A 389 -20.82 49.18 12.72
CA LYS A 389 -19.38 49.17 13.03
C LYS A 389 -18.61 48.25 12.07
N VAL A 390 -17.49 48.76 11.53
CA VAL A 390 -16.57 48.00 10.67
C VAL A 390 -15.41 47.50 11.50
N TRP A 391 -15.21 46.19 11.53
CA TRP A 391 -14.06 45.55 12.17
C TRP A 391 -13.04 45.15 11.13
N LYS A 392 -11.75 45.44 11.38
CA LYS A 392 -10.64 45.07 10.51
C LYS A 392 -9.62 44.25 11.29
N ARG A 393 -9.22 43.12 10.75
CA ARG A 393 -8.16 42.24 11.27
C ARG A 393 -7.12 41.98 10.19
N ARG A 394 -5.89 41.67 10.62
CA ARG A 394 -4.75 41.37 9.73
C ARG A 394 -4.29 39.92 9.85
N GLU A 395 -5.01 39.12 10.64
CA GLU A 395 -4.61 37.78 11.04
C GLU A 395 -5.66 36.78 10.59
N VAL A 396 -5.20 35.58 10.26
CA VAL A 396 -6.02 34.44 9.84
C VAL A 396 -5.50 33.18 10.51
N GLY A 397 -6.40 32.25 10.84
CA GLY A 397 -6.00 30.92 11.32
C GLY A 397 -5.66 30.02 10.12
N ILE A 398 -4.58 29.26 10.19
CA ILE A 398 -4.25 28.21 9.22
C ILE A 398 -4.48 26.86 9.87
N ARG A 399 -5.11 25.95 9.15
CA ARG A 399 -5.32 24.59 9.58
C ARG A 399 -5.14 23.62 8.41
N VAL A 400 -4.34 22.57 8.63
CA VAL A 400 -4.18 21.44 7.70
C VAL A 400 -4.71 20.19 8.43
N PRO A 401 -6.04 19.95 8.39
CA PRO A 401 -6.65 18.85 9.14
C PRO A 401 -6.32 17.51 8.50
N ASN A 402 -6.21 16.45 9.30
CA ASN A 402 -6.07 15.09 8.77
C ASN A 402 -7.45 14.46 8.49
N ASN A 403 -8.16 14.99 7.50
CA ASN A 403 -9.50 14.53 7.12
C ASN A 403 -9.65 14.47 5.60
N SER A 404 -10.02 13.29 5.08
CA SER A 404 -10.12 13.03 3.65
C SER A 404 -11.19 13.85 2.94
N ILE A 405 -12.30 14.17 3.61
CA ILE A 405 -13.38 15.01 3.05
C ILE A 405 -12.86 16.43 2.82
N VAL A 406 -12.14 16.99 3.80
CA VAL A 406 -11.56 18.32 3.68
C VAL A 406 -10.55 18.36 2.53
N TRP A 407 -9.68 17.34 2.42
CA TRP A 407 -8.68 17.29 1.35
C TRP A 407 -9.31 17.25 -0.03
N GLN A 408 -10.30 16.38 -0.25
CA GLN A 408 -10.99 16.27 -1.54
C GLN A 408 -11.69 17.59 -1.90
N LEU A 409 -12.45 18.19 -0.98
CA LEU A 409 -13.13 19.44 -1.25
C LEU A 409 -12.17 20.58 -1.61
N VAL A 410 -11.05 20.69 -0.90
CA VAL A 410 -10.04 21.75 -1.14
C VAL A 410 -9.27 21.50 -2.44
N GLU A 411 -8.99 20.24 -2.78
CA GLU A 411 -8.33 19.86 -4.03
C GLU A 411 -9.24 20.14 -5.24
N ASP A 412 -10.51 19.75 -5.18
CA ASP A 412 -11.48 19.95 -6.25
C ASP A 412 -11.86 21.42 -6.45
N LEU A 413 -11.97 22.21 -5.37
CA LEU A 413 -12.21 23.66 -5.45
C LEU A 413 -10.97 24.44 -5.87
N SER A 414 -9.77 23.87 -5.74
CA SER A 414 -8.47 24.53 -5.97
C SER A 414 -8.24 25.80 -5.11
N GLU A 415 -9.00 25.99 -4.04
CA GLU A 415 -8.87 27.08 -3.08
C GLU A 415 -9.19 26.61 -1.65
N PRO A 416 -8.67 27.26 -0.60
CA PRO A 416 -8.91 26.83 0.77
C PRO A 416 -10.37 27.06 1.19
N LEU A 417 -10.86 26.23 2.10
CA LEU A 417 -12.18 26.44 2.71
C LEU A 417 -12.06 27.37 3.91
N LEU A 418 -12.93 28.36 4.00
CA LEU A 418 -13.04 29.18 5.19
C LEU A 418 -13.92 28.47 6.22
N ALA A 419 -13.37 28.23 7.40
CA ALA A 419 -13.99 27.42 8.44
C ALA A 419 -14.15 28.16 9.76
N SER A 420 -15.26 27.84 10.44
CA SER A 420 -15.48 28.10 11.86
C SER A 420 -15.95 26.83 12.55
N SER A 421 -15.57 26.63 13.80
CA SER A 421 -16.15 25.60 14.66
C SER A 421 -17.67 25.66 14.64
N ALA A 422 -18.32 24.52 14.38
CA ALA A 422 -19.74 24.33 14.54
C ALA A 422 -20.00 23.59 15.87
N PRO A 423 -21.01 23.99 16.67
CA PRO A 423 -21.39 23.21 17.85
C PRO A 423 -21.82 21.79 17.43
N ALA A 424 -21.66 20.79 18.31
CA ALA A 424 -22.09 19.41 18.03
C ALA A 424 -23.55 19.35 17.56
N ARG A 425 -24.40 20.19 18.15
CA ARG A 425 -25.80 20.37 17.81
C ARG A 425 -26.07 21.04 16.44
N ALA A 426 -25.06 21.50 15.71
CA ALA A 426 -25.24 22.16 14.41
C ALA A 426 -25.90 21.25 13.37
N VAL A 427 -25.67 19.94 13.46
CA VAL A 427 -26.32 18.93 12.62
C VAL A 427 -27.82 18.82 12.95
N GLU A 428 -28.21 18.88 14.22
CA GLU A 428 -29.62 18.94 14.62
C GLU A 428 -30.29 20.28 14.24
N ILE A 429 -29.54 21.39 14.33
CA ILE A 429 -30.01 22.72 13.91
C ILE A 429 -30.31 22.73 12.40
N TRP A 430 -29.55 21.98 11.60
CA TRP A 430 -29.84 21.78 10.17
C TRP A 430 -31.18 21.06 9.93
N GLU A 431 -31.48 20.02 10.72
CA GLU A 431 -32.75 19.30 10.60
C GLU A 431 -33.95 20.19 10.94
N GLN A 432 -33.79 21.12 11.89
CA GLN A 432 -34.84 22.05 12.33
C GLN A 432 -34.97 23.29 11.42
N GLU A 433 -33.87 23.75 10.81
CA GLU A 433 -33.82 24.96 9.96
C GLU A 433 -33.05 24.71 8.65
N LYS A 434 -33.59 23.84 7.79
CA LYS A 434 -33.08 23.55 6.42
C LYS A 434 -32.86 24.79 5.52
N SER A 435 -33.32 25.97 5.92
CA SER A 435 -33.22 27.20 5.15
C SER A 435 -31.91 27.98 5.34
N LYS A 436 -31.06 27.60 6.32
CA LYS A 436 -29.85 28.37 6.68
C LYS A 436 -28.52 27.80 6.16
N LEU A 437 -28.44 26.51 5.86
CA LEU A 437 -27.28 25.88 5.21
C LEU A 437 -27.70 25.39 3.81
N ASP A 438 -26.74 25.18 2.94
CA ASP A 438 -26.99 24.70 1.58
C ASP A 438 -26.70 23.19 1.47
N PHE A 439 -25.79 22.68 2.31
CA PHE A 439 -25.44 21.26 2.37
C PHE A 439 -24.93 20.84 3.75
N VAL A 440 -25.02 19.53 4.05
CA VAL A 440 -24.34 18.88 5.16
C VAL A 440 -23.74 17.58 4.65
N VAL A 441 -22.44 17.39 4.85
CA VAL A 441 -21.73 16.15 4.49
C VAL A 441 -21.38 15.43 5.77
N GLY A 442 -21.59 14.10 5.83
CA GLY A 442 -21.11 13.26 6.93
C GLY A 442 -21.81 13.50 8.28
N ALA A 443 -23.09 13.85 8.28
CA ALA A 443 -23.89 14.02 9.50
C ALA A 443 -23.83 12.80 10.45
N GLU A 444 -23.77 11.59 9.89
CA GLU A 444 -23.67 10.30 10.60
C GLU A 444 -22.22 9.90 10.94
N ALA A 445 -21.22 10.56 10.34
CA ALA A 445 -19.81 10.19 10.50
C ALA A 445 -19.22 10.60 11.86
N ILE A 446 -20.04 11.20 12.75
CA ILE A 446 -19.69 11.51 14.13
C ILE A 446 -20.78 10.99 15.09
N ASP A 447 -21.27 9.77 14.88
CA ASP A 447 -21.93 9.04 15.97
C ASP A 447 -20.87 8.50 16.94
N GLY A 448 -20.91 8.99 18.18
CA GLY A 448 -20.06 8.52 19.30
C GLY A 448 -19.10 9.55 19.93
N PHE A 449 -19.20 10.84 19.63
CA PHE A 449 -18.28 11.86 20.16
C PHE A 449 -18.99 13.06 20.82
N ASP A 450 -19.49 12.85 22.04
CA ASP A 450 -19.95 13.90 22.95
C ASP A 450 -18.80 14.58 23.73
N ASP A 451 -17.54 14.31 23.35
CA ASP A 451 -16.37 14.95 23.96
C ASP A 451 -16.21 16.38 23.44
N LEU A 452 -16.76 17.32 24.20
CA LEU A 452 -16.50 18.78 24.14
C LEU A 452 -14.99 19.15 24.16
N GLU A 453 -14.11 18.18 24.44
CA GLU A 453 -12.66 18.36 24.62
C GLU A 453 -11.82 18.20 23.33
N ARG A 454 -12.37 17.67 22.24
CA ARG A 454 -11.64 17.52 20.95
C ARG A 454 -11.61 18.79 20.11
N VAL A 455 -11.22 19.92 20.68
CA VAL A 455 -10.95 21.15 19.91
C VAL A 455 -9.51 21.17 19.40
N SER A 456 -9.24 21.94 18.33
CA SER A 456 -7.87 22.15 17.86
C SER A 456 -7.06 23.01 18.86
N THR A 457 -5.78 22.67 19.02
CA THR A 457 -4.81 23.51 19.73
C THR A 457 -4.54 24.76 18.89
N VAL A 458 -4.70 25.95 19.48
CA VAL A 458 -4.55 27.24 18.79
C VAL A 458 -3.28 27.94 19.28
N LEU A 459 -2.33 28.12 18.37
CA LEU A 459 -1.05 28.79 18.62
C LEU A 459 -0.98 30.07 17.78
N ASP A 460 -0.60 31.17 18.41
CA ASP A 460 -0.41 32.46 17.76
C ASP A 460 1.06 32.67 17.43
N LEU A 461 1.37 32.68 16.13
CA LEU A 461 2.72 32.81 15.56
C LEU A 461 2.96 34.20 14.96
N THR A 462 2.13 35.20 15.31
CA THR A 462 2.28 36.57 14.80
C THR A 462 3.41 37.35 15.49
N MET A 463 3.83 36.88 16.66
CA MET A 463 4.92 37.42 17.47
C MET A 463 6.19 36.58 17.29
N GLU A 464 7.32 37.08 17.77
CA GLU A 464 8.62 36.40 17.67
C GLU A 464 8.65 35.05 18.43
N GLU A 465 7.82 34.96 19.48
CA GLU A 465 7.59 33.77 20.29
C GLU A 465 6.13 33.30 20.18
N PRO A 466 5.89 31.98 20.02
CA PRO A 466 4.55 31.40 19.95
C PRO A 466 3.76 31.63 21.24
N VAL A 467 2.53 32.12 21.12
CA VAL A 467 1.61 32.27 22.26
C VAL A 467 0.49 31.25 22.17
N LEU A 468 0.32 30.43 23.21
CA LEU A 468 -0.81 29.51 23.31
C LEU A 468 -2.11 30.26 23.58
N ARG A 469 -3.05 30.21 22.63
CA ARG A 469 -4.37 30.83 22.77
C ARG A 469 -5.42 29.87 23.30
N ARG A 470 -5.27 28.58 22.99
CA ARG A 470 -6.15 27.50 23.46
C ARG A 470 -5.42 26.17 23.36
N GLN A 471 -5.41 25.39 24.43
CA GLN A 471 -4.99 23.99 24.40
C GLN A 471 -6.16 23.10 23.96
N GLY A 472 -5.89 22.17 23.05
CA GLY A 472 -6.85 21.20 22.53
C GLY A 472 -6.18 19.83 22.35
N ALA A 473 -6.61 19.07 21.34
CA ALA A 473 -6.13 17.71 21.08
C ALA A 473 -4.69 17.62 20.52
N GLY A 474 -4.08 18.75 20.12
CA GLY A 474 -2.71 18.79 19.62
C GLY A 474 -1.70 18.86 20.76
N ASP A 475 -0.68 18.00 20.71
CA ASP A 475 0.44 17.95 21.65
C ASP A 475 1.28 19.24 21.60
N ILE A 476 1.59 19.77 22.79
CA ILE A 476 2.28 21.05 22.97
C ILE A 476 3.75 20.84 23.34
N SER A 477 4.19 19.59 23.58
CA SER A 477 5.57 19.26 23.95
C SER A 477 6.64 19.90 23.04
N VAL A 478 6.36 20.01 21.74
CA VAL A 478 7.23 20.62 20.73
C VAL A 478 7.44 22.14 20.94
N PHE A 479 6.55 22.80 21.68
CA PHE A 479 6.55 24.23 21.98
C PHE A 479 6.78 24.53 23.48
N GLU A 480 7.05 23.51 24.32
CA GLU A 480 7.17 23.63 25.78
C GLU A 480 8.25 24.62 26.24
N ASP A 481 9.41 24.65 25.56
CA ASP A 481 10.54 25.53 25.88
C ASP A 481 10.17 27.04 25.91
N VAL A 482 9.02 27.43 25.35
CA VAL A 482 8.56 28.82 25.25
C VAL A 482 7.22 29.07 25.93
N ILE A 483 6.40 28.05 26.12
CA ILE A 483 5.08 28.22 26.75
C ILE A 483 5.20 28.38 28.28
N GLU A 484 6.26 27.87 28.91
CA GLU A 484 6.54 28.12 30.33
C GLU A 484 6.78 29.61 30.66
N ALA A 485 7.20 30.43 29.69
CA ALA A 485 7.44 31.85 29.91
C ALA A 485 6.15 32.71 29.91
N ALA A 486 5.07 32.23 29.28
CA ALA A 486 3.83 33.00 29.09
C ALA A 486 2.72 32.69 30.11
N VAL A 487 2.86 31.61 30.89
CA VAL A 487 1.87 31.22 31.92
C VAL A 487 2.14 31.91 33.28
N PHE A 488 3.31 32.54 33.46
CA PHE A 488 3.71 33.24 34.69
C PHE A 488 3.75 34.79 34.60
N GLN A 489 3.10 35.39 33.60
CA GLN A 489 2.81 36.84 33.54
C GLN A 489 1.32 37.07 33.36
#